data_AF-A0A5Q3Q144-F1
#
_entry.id   AF-A0A5Q3Q144-F1
#
_cell.length_a   1.000
_cell.length_b   1.000
_cell.length_c   1.000
_cell.angle_alpha   90.00
_cell.angle_beta   90.00
_cell.angle_gamma   90.00
#
_symmetry.space_group_name_H-M   'P 1'
#
loop_
_entity.id
_entity.type
_entity.pdbx_description
1 polymer ?
#
loop_
_entity_poly.entity_id
_entity_poly.type
_entity_poly.pdbx_seq_one_letter_code
_entity_poly.pdbx_strand_id
1 'polypeptide(L)'
;MSILSINDGPFLTMIAMGAAGLADFPLMALLAAILPMLLGFILGNGSERARDFLAPGERLIIPFAAFALGAGIDFTVLAGSGAIGIALGLATVIFSGGAAVLSLYAWHRARRHPAPTRNVISGVCEASTAGNAIATPLAVATIDPTLMPVQGVATAQVAAAVVTTAFTAPFLVAYISRWQQRRGITPKNEEAFYETGQVPTAPITQPET
;
A
#
# COMPACT_ATOMS: atom_id res chain seq x y z
N MET A 1 7.50 1.91 6.85
CA MET A 1 6.14 2.41 6.55
C MET A 1 6.11 3.88 6.17
N SER A 2 7.01 4.73 6.69
CA SER A 2 6.92 6.19 6.52
C SER A 2 6.87 6.69 5.07
N ILE A 3 7.77 6.30 4.16
CA ILE A 3 7.77 6.89 2.80
C ILE A 3 6.51 6.54 1.98
N LEU A 4 5.92 5.35 2.20
CA LEU A 4 4.70 4.91 1.50
C LEU A 4 3.46 5.71 1.94
N SER A 5 3.43 6.23 3.17
CA SER A 5 2.24 6.91 3.70
C SER A 5 1.88 8.21 2.96
N ILE A 6 2.80 8.75 2.16
CA ILE A 6 2.55 9.91 1.28
C ILE A 6 1.63 9.53 0.12
N ASN A 7 1.79 8.33 -0.43
CA ASN A 7 1.00 7.83 -1.56
C ASN A 7 -0.41 7.42 -1.16
N ASP A 8 -0.52 6.84 0.03
CA ASP A 8 -1.73 6.16 0.47
C ASP A 8 -2.88 7.13 0.84
N GLY A 9 -2.60 8.43 1.00
CA GLY A 9 -3.57 9.44 1.39
C GLY A 9 -4.12 10.32 0.25
N PRO A 10 -5.01 11.27 0.55
CA PRO A 10 -5.58 12.20 -0.42
C PRO A 10 -4.53 13.10 -1.10
N PHE A 11 -3.31 13.17 -0.56
CA PHE A 11 -2.28 14.10 -0.97
C PHE A 11 -1.94 14.03 -2.47
N LEU A 12 -1.59 12.86 -3.00
CA LEU A 12 -1.26 12.73 -4.43
C LEU A 12 -2.45 13.03 -5.35
N THR A 13 -3.66 12.65 -4.91
CA THR A 13 -4.89 12.96 -5.66
C THR A 13 -5.11 14.47 -5.75
N MET A 14 -4.90 15.19 -4.65
CA MET A 14 -5.06 16.64 -4.62
C MET A 14 -3.93 17.36 -5.38
N ILE A 15 -2.70 16.83 -5.43
CA ILE A 15 -1.66 17.34 -6.35
C ILE A 15 -2.11 17.19 -7.80
N ALA A 16 -2.64 16.03 -8.18
CA ALA A 16 -3.09 15.79 -9.54
C ALA A 16 -4.22 16.76 -9.94
N MET A 17 -5.18 17.01 -9.04
CA MET A 17 -6.23 18.02 -9.25
C MET A 17 -5.67 19.45 -9.32
N GLY A 18 -4.71 19.79 -8.46
CA GLY A 18 -4.04 21.09 -8.51
C GLY A 18 -3.24 21.30 -9.80
N ALA A 19 -2.52 20.27 -10.27
CA ALA A 19 -1.81 20.30 -11.55
C ALA A 19 -2.76 20.37 -12.75
N ALA A 20 -3.97 19.81 -12.64
CA ALA A 20 -5.03 19.93 -13.64
C ALA A 20 -5.74 21.30 -13.63
N GLY A 21 -5.38 22.22 -12.71
CA GLY A 21 -5.98 23.54 -12.59
C GLY A 21 -7.37 23.54 -11.93
N LEU A 22 -7.76 22.43 -11.29
CA LEU A 22 -9.05 22.26 -10.65
C LEU A 22 -9.06 22.71 -9.17
N ALA A 23 -7.89 23.02 -8.60
CA ALA A 23 -7.74 23.39 -7.21
C ALA A 23 -6.45 24.19 -6.95
N ASP A 24 -6.44 25.00 -5.88
CA ASP A 24 -5.19 25.55 -5.34
C ASP A 24 -4.30 24.42 -4.79
N PHE A 25 -2.98 24.60 -4.89
CA PHE A 25 -2.02 23.61 -4.38
C PHE A 25 -2.27 23.35 -2.87
N PRO A 26 -2.52 22.10 -2.45
CA PRO A 26 -2.99 21.78 -1.11
C PRO A 26 -1.83 21.76 -0.09
N LEU A 27 -1.12 22.88 0.07
CA LEU A 27 0.09 22.99 0.90
C LEU A 27 -0.17 22.57 2.35
N MET A 28 -1.36 22.88 2.88
CA MET A 28 -1.72 22.48 4.25
C MET A 28 -1.91 20.96 4.38
N ALA A 29 -2.46 20.28 3.38
CA ALA A 29 -2.58 18.83 3.40
C ALA A 29 -1.21 18.14 3.27
N LEU A 30 -0.30 18.73 2.49
CA LEU A 30 1.09 18.28 2.40
C LEU A 30 1.78 18.34 3.77
N LEU A 31 1.70 19.50 4.42
CA LEU A 31 2.28 19.70 5.75
C LEU A 31 1.65 18.76 6.78
N ALA A 32 0.33 18.57 6.75
CA ALA A 32 -0.37 17.64 7.63
C ALA A 32 0.07 16.17 7.46
N ALA A 33 0.41 15.76 6.23
CA ALA A 33 0.90 14.40 5.96
C ALA A 33 2.37 14.21 6.34
N ILE A 34 3.22 15.21 6.08
CA ILE A 34 4.67 15.12 6.32
C ILE A 34 5.04 15.36 7.79
N LEU A 35 4.35 16.27 8.48
CA LEU A 35 4.73 16.70 9.83
C LEU A 35 4.77 15.53 10.84
N PRO A 36 3.76 14.64 10.92
CA PRO A 36 3.83 13.47 11.81
C PRO A 36 4.99 12.53 11.48
N MET A 37 5.30 12.39 10.18
CA MET A 37 6.43 11.58 9.73
C MET A 37 7.76 12.18 10.19
N LEU A 38 7.96 13.49 10.00
CA LEU A 38 9.17 14.18 10.42
C LEU A 38 9.34 14.11 11.94
N LEU A 39 8.26 14.34 12.70
CA LEU A 39 8.28 14.23 14.15
C LEU A 39 8.64 12.81 14.60
N GLY A 40 8.02 11.79 14.01
CA GLY A 40 8.34 10.39 14.29
C GLY A 40 9.78 10.03 13.94
N PHE A 41 10.30 10.53 12.82
CA PHE A 41 11.68 10.32 12.40
C PHE A 41 12.69 10.98 13.35
N ILE A 42 12.45 12.24 13.74
CA ILE A 42 13.33 12.97 14.66
C ILE A 42 13.30 12.31 16.04
N LEU A 43 12.12 11.99 16.58
CA LEU A 43 11.98 11.37 17.89
C LEU A 43 12.56 9.95 17.93
N GLY A 44 12.32 9.16 16.87
CA GLY A 44 12.81 7.78 16.78
C GLY A 44 14.33 7.68 16.66
N ASN A 45 14.97 8.64 15.98
CA ASN A 45 16.44 8.71 15.89
C ASN A 45 17.08 9.42 17.09
N GLY A 46 16.38 10.35 17.74
CA GLY A 46 16.91 11.15 18.83
C GLY A 46 16.85 10.48 20.21
N SER A 47 15.99 9.48 20.42
CA SER A 47 15.87 8.79 21.70
C SER A 47 15.37 7.36 21.56
N GLU A 48 16.18 6.39 21.98
CA GLU A 48 15.75 4.97 22.04
C GLU A 48 14.57 4.77 23.00
N ARG A 49 14.53 5.50 24.12
CA ARG A 49 13.41 5.41 25.07
C ARG A 49 12.09 5.87 24.44
N ALA A 50 12.11 6.92 23.62
CA ALA A 50 10.92 7.38 22.91
C ALA A 50 10.49 6.38 21.84
N ARG A 51 11.44 5.81 21.09
CA ARG A 51 11.19 4.75 20.11
C ARG A 51 10.51 3.54 20.76
N ASP A 52 11.07 3.05 21.86
CA ASP A 52 10.59 1.84 22.52
C ASP A 52 9.23 2.06 23.20
N PHE A 53 8.98 3.28 23.69
CA PHE A 53 7.67 3.69 24.21
C PHE A 53 6.59 3.75 23.11
N LEU A 54 6.93 4.22 21.90
CA LEU A 54 5.98 4.37 20.80
C LEU A 54 5.79 3.08 19.97
N ALA A 55 6.77 2.17 19.97
CA ALA A 55 6.72 0.89 19.24
C ALA A 55 5.46 0.05 19.45
N PRO A 56 4.94 -0.14 20.68
CA PRO A 56 3.69 -0.89 20.88
C PRO A 56 2.44 -0.16 20.38
N GLY A 57 2.52 1.16 20.14
CA GLY A 57 1.40 1.97 19.66
C GLY A 57 0.87 1.50 18.31
N GLU A 58 1.74 1.12 17.39
CA GLU A 58 1.35 0.61 16.06
C GLU A 58 0.44 -0.63 16.17
N ARG A 59 0.82 -1.60 17.02
CA ARG A 59 0.07 -2.85 17.21
C ARG A 59 -1.31 -2.62 17.81
N LEU A 60 -1.46 -1.59 18.64
CA LEU A 60 -2.75 -1.21 19.20
C LEU A 60 -3.61 -0.47 18.18
N ILE A 61 -3.03 0.41 17.35
CA ILE A 61 -3.78 1.21 16.38
C ILE A 61 -4.42 0.34 15.29
N ILE A 62 -3.75 -0.72 14.82
CA ILE A 62 -4.27 -1.60 13.75
C ILE A 62 -5.70 -2.12 14.01
N PRO A 63 -6.00 -2.80 15.14
CA PRO A 63 -7.34 -3.30 15.41
C PRO A 63 -8.38 -2.18 15.61
N PHE A 64 -8.02 -1.06 16.23
CA PHE A 64 -8.94 0.08 16.38
C PHE A 64 -9.24 0.76 15.06
N ALA A 65 -8.24 0.93 14.18
CA ALA A 65 -8.42 1.46 12.84
C ALA A 65 -9.30 0.54 12.00
N ALA A 66 -9.09 -0.78 12.07
CA ALA A 66 -9.93 -1.76 11.39
C ALA A 66 -11.37 -1.74 11.93
N PHE A 67 -11.56 -1.63 13.25
CA PHE A 67 -12.88 -1.52 13.85
C PHE A 67 -13.60 -0.22 13.45
N ALA A 68 -12.92 0.93 13.52
CA ALA A 68 -13.47 2.22 13.11
C ALA A 68 -13.87 2.22 11.62
N LEU A 69 -13.03 1.60 10.77
CA LEU A 69 -13.32 1.40 9.35
C LEU A 69 -14.57 0.53 9.17
N GLY A 70 -14.68 -0.59 9.89
CA GLY A 70 -15.86 -1.45 9.85
C GLY A 70 -17.14 -0.76 10.35
N ALA A 71 -17.03 -0.01 11.44
CA ALA A 71 -18.15 0.71 12.06
C ALA A 71 -18.63 1.91 11.23
N GLY A 72 -17.74 2.52 10.43
CA GLY A 72 -18.05 3.67 9.58
C GLY A 72 -18.70 3.32 8.23
N ILE A 73 -18.84 2.03 7.88
CA ILE A 73 -19.43 1.61 6.61
C ILE A 73 -20.97 1.64 6.71
N ASP A 74 -21.61 2.40 5.82
CA ASP A 74 -23.05 2.36 5.63
C ASP A 74 -23.45 1.12 4.80
N PHE A 75 -24.11 0.16 5.45
CA PHE A 75 -24.57 -1.07 4.81
C PHE A 75 -25.62 -0.84 3.71
N THR A 76 -26.38 0.24 3.77
CA THR A 76 -27.38 0.60 2.75
C THR A 76 -26.67 0.99 1.46
N VAL A 77 -25.64 1.82 1.57
CA VAL A 77 -24.80 2.24 0.43
C VAL A 77 -23.95 1.06 -0.04
N LEU A 78 -23.39 0.25 0.87
CA LEU A 78 -22.61 -0.93 0.51
C LEU A 78 -23.46 -1.97 -0.25
N ALA A 79 -24.70 -2.21 0.16
CA ALA A 79 -25.59 -3.14 -0.53
C ALA A 79 -25.94 -2.67 -1.96
N GLY A 80 -26.05 -1.35 -2.17
CA GLY A 80 -26.32 -0.76 -3.49
C GLY A 80 -25.08 -0.64 -4.39
N SER A 81 -24.04 0.03 -3.91
CA SER A 81 -22.85 0.39 -4.70
C SER A 81 -21.60 -0.43 -4.39
N GLY A 82 -21.65 -1.35 -3.43
CA GLY A 82 -20.48 -2.14 -3.00
C GLY A 82 -19.98 -3.13 -4.06
N ALA A 83 -20.84 -3.62 -4.95
CA ALA A 83 -20.41 -4.47 -6.07
C ALA A 83 -19.40 -3.75 -6.98
N ILE A 84 -19.60 -2.45 -7.22
CA ILE A 84 -18.66 -1.62 -7.97
C ILE A 84 -17.35 -1.45 -7.18
N GLY A 85 -17.42 -1.29 -5.87
CA GLY A 85 -16.25 -1.22 -5.00
C GLY A 85 -15.43 -2.51 -4.97
N ILE A 86 -16.07 -3.68 -5.00
CA ILE A 86 -15.38 -4.98 -5.13
C ILE A 86 -14.66 -5.07 -6.49
N ALA A 87 -15.38 -4.72 -7.56
CA ALA A 87 -14.78 -4.68 -8.90
C ALA A 87 -13.60 -3.70 -8.97
N LEU A 88 -13.71 -2.54 -8.30
CA LEU A 88 -12.64 -1.56 -8.18
C LEU A 88 -11.44 -2.13 -7.42
N GLY A 89 -11.66 -2.81 -6.29
CA GLY A 89 -10.58 -3.46 -5.53
C GLY A 89 -9.84 -4.52 -6.35
N LEU A 90 -10.58 -5.36 -7.08
CA LEU A 90 -9.98 -6.35 -7.98
C LEU A 90 -9.23 -5.67 -9.15
N ALA A 91 -9.79 -4.61 -9.72
CA ALA A 91 -9.12 -3.83 -10.74
C ALA A 91 -7.82 -3.21 -10.21
N THR A 92 -7.79 -2.67 -8.99
CA THR A 92 -6.57 -2.15 -8.36
C THR A 92 -5.51 -3.23 -8.23
N VAL A 93 -5.88 -4.44 -7.79
CA VAL A 93 -4.93 -5.57 -7.68
C VAL A 93 -4.33 -5.92 -9.04
N ILE A 94 -5.15 -5.92 -10.09
CA ILE A 94 -4.71 -6.27 -11.45
C ILE A 94 -3.86 -5.16 -12.07
N PHE A 95 -4.33 -3.92 -12.05
CA PHE A 95 -3.68 -2.80 -12.73
C PHE A 95 -2.52 -2.24 -11.91
N SER A 96 -2.74 -1.85 -10.66
CA SER A 96 -1.69 -1.29 -9.80
C SER A 96 -0.68 -2.36 -9.41
N GLY A 97 -1.17 -3.48 -8.86
CA GLY A 97 -0.31 -4.60 -8.49
C GLY A 97 0.43 -5.20 -9.69
N GLY A 98 -0.29 -5.41 -10.79
CA GLY A 98 0.33 -5.88 -12.04
C GLY A 98 1.39 -4.91 -12.58
N ALA A 99 1.12 -3.61 -12.57
CA ALA A 99 2.10 -2.60 -12.99
C ALA A 99 3.34 -2.59 -12.07
N ALA A 100 3.16 -2.73 -10.75
CA ALA A 100 4.27 -2.80 -9.81
C ALA A 100 5.13 -4.06 -10.03
N VAL A 101 4.50 -5.23 -10.21
CA VAL A 101 5.19 -6.49 -10.53
C VAL A 101 5.93 -6.40 -11.86
N LEU A 102 5.30 -5.85 -12.90
CA LEU A 102 5.92 -5.66 -14.21
C LEU A 102 7.10 -4.69 -14.15
N SER A 103 6.98 -3.61 -13.39
CA SER A 103 8.04 -2.62 -13.20
C SER A 103 9.25 -3.23 -12.50
N LEU A 104 9.04 -4.00 -11.43
CA LEU A 104 10.11 -4.73 -10.75
C LEU A 104 10.75 -5.77 -11.66
N TYR A 105 9.95 -6.53 -12.41
CA TYR A 105 10.47 -7.50 -13.35
C TYR A 105 11.32 -6.85 -14.45
N ALA A 106 10.84 -5.73 -15.01
CA ALA A 106 11.55 -4.94 -16.00
C ALA A 106 12.87 -4.38 -15.43
N TRP A 107 12.85 -3.90 -14.19
CA TRP A 107 14.05 -3.43 -13.47
C TRP A 107 15.09 -4.54 -13.31
N HIS A 108 14.69 -5.72 -12.83
CA HIS A 108 15.58 -6.87 -12.71
C HIS A 108 16.17 -7.28 -14.06
N ARG A 109 15.38 -7.19 -15.14
CA ARG A 109 15.87 -7.49 -16.48
C ARG A 109 16.84 -6.43 -17.00
N ALA A 110 16.55 -5.15 -16.79
CA ALA A 110 17.42 -4.05 -17.18
C ALA A 110 18.77 -4.11 -16.46
N ARG A 111 18.77 -4.44 -15.17
CA ARG A 111 20.00 -4.65 -14.37
C ARG A 111 20.65 -6.02 -14.55
N ARG A 112 20.10 -6.87 -15.43
CA ARG A 112 20.60 -8.24 -15.69
C ARG A 112 20.75 -9.08 -14.42
N HIS A 113 19.84 -8.91 -13.46
CA HIS A 113 19.85 -9.73 -12.25
C HIS A 113 19.70 -11.21 -12.61
N PRO A 114 20.48 -12.09 -11.97
CA PRO A 114 20.36 -13.53 -12.13
C PRO A 114 18.94 -14.03 -11.88
N ALA A 115 18.50 -15.07 -12.59
CA ALA A 115 17.15 -15.62 -12.47
C ALA A 115 16.69 -15.91 -11.02
N PRO A 116 17.52 -16.51 -10.13
CA PRO A 116 17.08 -16.83 -8.77
C PRO A 116 16.97 -15.61 -7.83
N THR A 117 17.32 -14.40 -8.29
CA THR A 117 17.27 -13.17 -7.48
C THR A 117 16.19 -12.20 -7.95
N ARG A 118 15.36 -12.59 -8.93
CA ARG A 118 14.27 -11.76 -9.48
C ARG A 118 13.00 -11.90 -8.64
N ASN A 119 13.06 -11.44 -7.40
CA ASN A 119 11.92 -11.43 -6.50
C ASN A 119 10.92 -10.34 -6.91
N VAL A 120 9.62 -10.65 -6.90
CA VAL A 120 8.57 -9.66 -7.23
C VAL A 120 7.53 -9.53 -6.12
N ILE A 121 7.74 -10.18 -4.97
CA ILE A 121 6.79 -10.17 -3.85
C ILE A 121 6.51 -8.76 -3.37
N SER A 122 7.50 -7.87 -3.34
CA SER A 122 7.29 -6.46 -2.96
C SER A 122 6.27 -5.76 -3.85
N GLY A 123 6.27 -6.03 -5.16
CA GLY A 123 5.27 -5.48 -6.09
C GLY A 123 3.90 -6.10 -5.93
N VAL A 124 3.83 -7.36 -5.50
CA VAL A 124 2.54 -8.01 -5.16
C VAL A 124 1.96 -7.41 -3.88
N CYS A 125 2.79 -7.09 -2.89
CA CYS A 125 2.36 -6.43 -1.66
C CYS A 125 1.80 -5.02 -1.91
N GLU A 126 2.30 -4.32 -2.93
CA GLU A 126 1.80 -2.99 -3.36
C GLU A 126 0.38 -3.04 -3.95
N ALA A 127 -0.12 -4.22 -4.30
CA ALA A 127 -1.44 -4.38 -4.92
C ALA A 127 -2.63 -4.03 -4.00
N SER A 128 -2.38 -3.77 -2.72
CA SER A 128 -3.41 -3.48 -1.73
C SER A 128 -3.84 -2.02 -1.75
N THR A 129 -5.14 -1.75 -1.56
CA THR A 129 -5.62 -0.38 -1.32
C THR A 129 -5.48 -0.05 0.16
N ALA A 130 -4.83 1.07 0.47
CA ALA A 130 -4.62 1.50 1.85
C ALA A 130 -5.91 2.07 2.49
N GLY A 131 -6.12 1.83 3.79
CA GLY A 131 -7.35 2.23 4.48
C GLY A 131 -7.56 3.75 4.60
N ASN A 132 -6.48 4.52 4.61
CA ASN A 132 -6.52 5.99 4.57
C ASN A 132 -7.09 6.55 3.25
N ALA A 133 -7.10 5.77 2.16
CA ALA A 133 -7.72 6.18 0.90
C ALA A 133 -9.23 6.43 1.03
N ILE A 134 -9.89 5.87 2.06
CA ILE A 134 -11.32 6.09 2.33
C ILE A 134 -11.64 7.56 2.63
N ALA A 135 -10.67 8.31 3.15
CA ALA A 135 -10.81 9.74 3.41
C ALA A 135 -10.70 10.60 2.13
N THR A 136 -10.20 10.04 1.03
CA THR A 136 -9.91 10.78 -0.21
C THR A 136 -11.16 11.41 -0.85
N PRO A 137 -12.30 10.72 -1.00
CA PRO A 137 -13.48 11.32 -1.61
C PRO A 137 -14.02 12.52 -0.82
N LEU A 138 -13.94 12.47 0.51
CA LEU A 138 -14.32 13.60 1.36
C LEU A 138 -13.35 14.77 1.17
N ALA A 139 -12.04 14.51 1.21
CA ALA A 139 -11.04 15.55 0.99
C ALA A 139 -11.22 16.23 -0.39
N VAL A 140 -11.48 15.45 -1.43
CA VAL A 140 -11.75 15.97 -2.78
C VAL A 140 -13.04 16.79 -2.82
N ALA A 141 -14.12 16.33 -2.20
CA ALA A 141 -15.39 17.06 -2.17
C ALA A 141 -15.32 18.37 -1.35
N THR A 142 -14.41 18.48 -0.39
CA THR A 142 -14.17 19.75 0.32
C THR A 142 -13.47 20.80 -0.55
N ILE A 143 -12.71 20.37 -1.55
CA ILE A 143 -12.03 21.25 -2.51
C ILE A 143 -12.98 21.62 -3.65
N ASP A 144 -13.71 20.64 -4.17
CA ASP A 144 -14.73 20.81 -5.20
C ASP A 144 -16.11 20.40 -4.66
N PRO A 145 -16.92 21.36 -4.17
CA PRO A 145 -18.24 21.09 -3.63
C PRO A 145 -19.21 20.47 -4.63
N THR A 146 -18.94 20.54 -5.95
CA THR A 146 -19.80 19.91 -6.96
C THR A 146 -19.78 18.38 -6.85
N LEU A 147 -18.77 17.81 -6.17
CA LEU A 147 -18.61 16.38 -5.94
C LEU A 147 -19.28 15.90 -4.64
N MET A 148 -19.84 16.80 -3.82
CA MET A 148 -20.58 16.44 -2.60
C MET A 148 -21.70 15.41 -2.82
N PRO A 149 -22.50 15.46 -3.91
CA PRO A 149 -23.56 14.47 -4.15
C PRO A 149 -23.04 13.03 -4.37
N VAL A 150 -21.80 12.87 -4.83
CA VAL A 150 -21.20 11.56 -5.12
C VAL A 150 -20.22 11.08 -4.04
N GLN A 151 -19.85 11.95 -3.10
CA GLN A 151 -18.87 11.67 -2.05
C GLN A 151 -19.21 10.42 -1.24
N GLY A 152 -20.45 10.26 -0.78
CA GLY A 152 -20.85 9.11 0.04
C GLY A 152 -20.73 7.77 -0.69
N VAL A 153 -21.16 7.73 -1.96
CA VAL A 153 -21.04 6.55 -2.82
C VAL A 153 -19.56 6.22 -3.09
N ALA A 154 -18.75 7.23 -3.40
CA ALA A 154 -17.31 7.06 -3.63
C ALA A 154 -16.58 6.56 -2.37
N THR A 155 -16.90 7.09 -1.18
CA THR A 155 -16.35 6.62 0.10
C THR A 155 -16.70 5.15 0.34
N ALA A 156 -17.94 4.75 0.11
CA ALA A 156 -18.36 3.35 0.26
C ALA A 156 -17.67 2.42 -0.74
N GLN A 157 -17.48 2.85 -1.99
CA GLN A 157 -16.77 2.08 -3.01
C GLN A 157 -15.28 1.89 -2.66
N VAL A 158 -14.60 2.95 -2.20
CA VAL A 158 -13.21 2.86 -1.76
C VAL A 158 -13.08 1.97 -0.52
N ALA A 159 -14.01 2.06 0.43
CA ALA A 159 -14.03 1.18 1.61
C ALA A 159 -14.20 -0.30 1.22
N ALA A 160 -15.12 -0.59 0.29
CA ALA A 160 -15.29 -1.94 -0.25
C ALA A 160 -14.04 -2.43 -1.00
N ALA A 161 -13.35 -1.55 -1.74
CA ALA A 161 -12.09 -1.87 -2.41
C ALA A 161 -10.99 -2.22 -1.38
N VAL A 162 -10.83 -1.42 -0.32
CA VAL A 162 -9.88 -1.69 0.78
C VAL A 162 -10.13 -3.07 1.39
N VAL A 163 -11.37 -3.36 1.79
CA VAL A 163 -11.73 -4.66 2.37
C VAL A 163 -11.44 -5.80 1.38
N THR A 164 -11.85 -5.64 0.12
CA THR A 164 -11.60 -6.64 -0.93
C THR A 164 -10.10 -6.92 -1.06
N THR A 165 -9.27 -5.87 -1.15
CA THR A 165 -7.83 -6.04 -1.27
C THR A 165 -7.16 -6.59 -0.02
N ALA A 166 -7.66 -6.23 1.17
CA ALA A 166 -7.16 -6.77 2.44
C ALA A 166 -7.37 -8.28 2.54
N PHE A 167 -8.45 -8.80 1.96
CA PHE A 167 -8.67 -10.23 1.84
C PHE A 167 -7.84 -10.85 0.71
N THR A 168 -7.81 -10.27 -0.49
CA THR A 168 -7.16 -10.91 -1.65
C THR A 168 -5.63 -10.84 -1.63
N ALA A 169 -5.04 -9.75 -1.13
CA ALA A 169 -3.59 -9.53 -1.13
C ALA A 169 -2.78 -10.63 -0.42
N PRO A 170 -3.10 -11.06 0.83
CA PRO A 170 -2.32 -12.09 1.50
C PRO A 170 -2.37 -13.44 0.78
N PHE A 171 -3.51 -13.82 0.20
CA PHE A 171 -3.62 -15.05 -0.59
C PHE A 171 -2.79 -14.96 -1.88
N LEU A 172 -2.80 -13.80 -2.55
CA LEU A 172 -2.03 -13.57 -3.76
C LEU A 172 -0.51 -13.62 -3.47
N VAL A 173 -0.07 -12.96 -2.40
CA VAL A 173 1.32 -13.00 -1.92
C VAL A 173 1.73 -14.44 -1.60
N ALA A 174 0.92 -15.19 -0.86
CA ALA A 174 1.21 -16.59 -0.53
C ALA A 174 1.31 -17.48 -1.77
N TYR A 175 0.41 -17.29 -2.74
CA TYR A 175 0.43 -18.02 -4.00
C TYR A 175 1.67 -17.72 -4.83
N ILE A 176 2.01 -16.44 -5.03
CA ILE A 176 3.18 -16.04 -5.83
C ILE A 176 4.48 -16.42 -5.12
N SER A 177 4.55 -16.30 -3.78
CA SER A 177 5.72 -16.73 -3.01
C SER A 177 6.01 -18.21 -3.21
N ARG A 178 4.99 -19.08 -3.10
CA ARG A 178 5.15 -20.52 -3.38
C ARG A 178 5.55 -20.80 -4.83
N TRP A 179 5.01 -20.05 -5.79
CA TRP A 179 5.38 -20.18 -7.20
C TRP A 179 6.83 -19.77 -7.47
N GLN A 180 7.31 -18.70 -6.83
CA GLN A 180 8.70 -18.22 -6.93
C GLN A 180 9.68 -19.20 -6.29
N GLN A 181 9.35 -19.74 -5.12
CA GLN A 181 10.17 -20.75 -4.45
C GLN A 181 10.33 -22.02 -5.29
N ARG A 182 9.27 -22.49 -5.94
CA ARG A 182 9.33 -23.64 -6.88
C ARG A 182 10.25 -23.40 -8.08
N ARG A 183 10.50 -22.13 -8.43
CA ARG A 183 11.42 -21.72 -9.51
C ARG A 183 12.83 -21.37 -9.02
N GLY A 184 13.11 -21.61 -7.73
CA GLY A 184 14.41 -21.30 -7.12
C GLY A 184 14.62 -19.81 -6.82
N ILE A 185 13.57 -18.99 -6.91
CA ILE A 185 13.62 -17.57 -6.52
C ILE A 185 13.29 -17.52 -5.03
N THR A 186 14.29 -17.16 -4.22
CA THR A 186 14.14 -17.10 -2.76
C THR A 186 14.67 -15.77 -2.23
N PRO A 187 14.11 -15.25 -1.13
CA PRO A 187 14.62 -14.03 -0.47
C PRO A 187 16.10 -14.15 -0.11
N LYS A 188 16.54 -15.34 0.32
CA LYS A 188 17.95 -15.61 0.67
C LYS A 188 18.90 -15.44 -0.52
N ASN A 189 18.49 -15.87 -1.72
CA ASN A 189 19.31 -15.70 -2.92
C ASN A 189 19.39 -14.22 -3.33
N GLU A 190 18.32 -13.47 -3.13
CA GLU A 190 18.28 -12.03 -3.35
C GLU A 190 19.17 -11.28 -2.36
N GLU A 191 19.05 -11.53 -1.06
CA GLU A 191 19.90 -10.95 -0.01
C GLU A 191 21.39 -11.26 -0.26
N ALA A 192 21.72 -12.53 -0.52
CA ALA A 192 23.10 -12.92 -0.81
C ALA A 192 23.68 -12.17 -2.01
N PHE A 193 22.88 -11.92 -3.06
CA PHE A 193 23.31 -11.17 -4.23
C PHE A 193 23.55 -9.69 -3.92
N TYR A 194 22.72 -9.06 -3.07
CA TYR A 194 22.93 -7.68 -2.66
C TYR A 194 24.12 -7.50 -1.72
N GLU A 195 24.40 -8.49 -0.85
CA GLU A 195 25.53 -8.44 0.09
C GLU A 195 26.87 -8.79 -0.56
N THR A 196 26.91 -9.80 -1.42
CA THR A 196 28.17 -10.39 -1.92
C THR A 196 28.40 -10.16 -3.42
N GLY A 197 27.39 -9.69 -4.15
CA GLY A 197 27.43 -9.59 -5.62
C GLY A 197 27.38 -10.94 -6.35
N GLN A 198 27.30 -12.05 -5.61
CA GLN A 198 27.29 -13.41 -6.16
C GLN A 198 25.97 -14.11 -5.85
N VAL A 199 25.58 -15.03 -6.72
CA VAL A 199 24.44 -15.92 -6.47
C VAL A 199 24.99 -17.21 -5.87
N PRO A 200 24.44 -17.72 -4.76
CA PRO A 200 24.82 -19.02 -4.23
C PRO A 200 24.73 -20.10 -5.31
N THR A 201 25.80 -20.89 -5.47
CA THR A 201 25.92 -21.94 -6.51
C THR A 201 24.99 -23.13 -6.30
N ALA A 202 24.34 -23.23 -5.13
CA ALA A 202 23.29 -24.18 -4.84
C ALA A 202 22.04 -23.42 -4.35
N PRO A 203 20.81 -23.83 -4.74
CA PRO A 203 19.61 -23.30 -4.12
C PRO A 203 19.70 -23.61 -2.62
N ILE A 204 19.64 -22.57 -1.79
CA ILE A 204 19.59 -22.72 -0.34
C ILE A 204 18.19 -23.30 -0.02
N THR A 205 18.06 -24.62 -0.11
CA THR A 205 16.87 -25.34 0.37
C THR A 205 16.82 -25.15 1.89
N GLN A 206 15.74 -24.56 2.39
CA GLN A 206 15.55 -24.45 3.84
C GLN A 206 15.53 -25.85 4.47
N PRO A 207 16.23 -26.08 5.60
CA PRO A 207 15.76 -27.02 6.60
C PRO A 207 14.55 -26.40 7.33
N GLU A 208 13.55 -27.22 7.59
CA GLU A 208 12.36 -26.88 8.37
C GLU A 208 12.74 -26.50 9.81
N THR A 209 12.40 -25.29 10.24
CA THR A 209 12.11 -24.91 11.64
C THR A 209 11.17 -23.71 11.65
#